data_AF-A0A844NV07-F1
#
_entry.id   AF-A0A844NV07-F1
#
_cell.length_a   1.000
_cell.length_b   1.000
_cell.length_c   1.000
_cell.angle_alpha   90.00
_cell.angle_beta   90.00
_cell.angle_gamma   90.00
#
_symmetry.space_group_name_H-M   'P 1'
#
loop_
_entity.id
_entity.type
_entity.pdbx_description
1 polymer ?
#
loop_
_entity_poly.entity_id
_entity_poly.type
_entity_poly.pdbx_seq_one_letter_code
_entity_poly.pdbx_strand_id
1 'polypeptide(L)' 'MGSDQHAAQEHAVSVFALVDCNSFYCSCERIFRPDLAHRPVVVLSNNDLRGGNR' A
#
# COMPACT_ATOMS: atom_id res chain seq x y z
N MET A 1 17.80 -52.20 19.67
CA MET A 1 17.99 -51.16 18.63
C MET A 1 16.72 -50.33 18.57
N GLY A 2 16.66 -49.24 19.34
CA GLY A 2 15.58 -48.25 19.24
C GLY A 2 15.96 -47.24 18.16
N SER A 3 15.15 -47.16 17.11
CA SER A 3 15.29 -46.15 16.07
C SER A 3 14.43 -44.95 16.46
N ASP A 4 15.01 -44.03 17.22
CA ASP A 4 14.43 -42.72 17.51
C ASP A 4 14.29 -41.93 16.20
N GLN A 5 13.08 -41.90 15.65
CA GLN A 5 12.70 -41.02 14.56
C GLN A 5 11.98 -39.80 15.15
N HIS A 6 12.75 -38.83 15.64
CA HIS A 6 12.24 -37.48 15.85
C HIS A 6 12.27 -36.75 14.51
N ALA A 7 11.17 -36.84 13.76
CA ALA A 7 10.94 -36.03 12.58
C ALA A 7 10.91 -34.54 13.00
N ALA A 8 11.93 -33.78 12.59
CA ALA A 8 11.96 -32.34 12.74
C ALA A 8 10.92 -31.73 11.79
N GLN A 9 9.80 -31.27 12.34
CA GLN A 9 8.80 -30.51 11.61
C GLN A 9 9.37 -29.12 11.33
N GLU A 10 9.85 -28.89 10.11
CA GLU A 10 10.29 -27.58 9.66
C GLU A 10 9.08 -26.63 9.58
N HIS A 11 9.02 -25.67 10.50
CA HIS A 11 7.99 -24.63 10.47
C HIS A 11 8.34 -23.64 9.36
N ALA A 12 7.76 -23.84 8.17
CA ALA A 12 7.81 -22.84 7.11
C ALA A 12 7.14 -21.54 7.61
N VAL A 13 7.95 -20.54 7.94
CA VAL A 13 7.46 -19.22 8.36
C VAL A 13 6.94 -18.49 7.13
N SER A 14 5.63 -18.24 7.07
CA SER A 14 5.04 -17.41 6.04
C SER A 14 5.56 -15.98 6.15
N VAL A 15 6.21 -15.50 5.09
CA VAL A 15 6.64 -14.10 4.98
C VAL A 15 5.53 -13.31 4.29
N PHE A 16 5.11 -12.21 4.90
CA PHE A 16 4.12 -11.29 4.34
C PHE A 16 4.78 -9.95 4.02
N ALA A 17 4.32 -9.31 2.96
CA ALA A 17 4.70 -7.94 2.61
C ALA A 17 3.45 -7.07 2.53
N LEU A 18 3.53 -5.86 3.10
CA LEU A 18 2.53 -4.81 2.90
C LEU A 18 2.97 -3.96 1.72
N VAL A 19 2.08 -3.77 0.74
CA VAL A 19 2.34 -2.94 -0.43
C VAL A 19 1.35 -1.78 -0.41
N ASP A 20 1.87 -0.56 -0.41
CA ASP A 20 1.10 0.66 -0.55
C ASP A 20 1.68 1.55 -1.67
N CYS A 21 0.86 2.44 -2.19
CA CYS A 21 1.26 3.39 -3.22
C CYS A 21 1.38 4.79 -2.63
N ASN A 22 2.53 5.43 -2.85
CA ASN A 22 2.77 6.83 -2.52
C ASN A 22 1.69 7.72 -3.15
N SER A 23 0.81 8.28 -2.32
CA SER A 23 -0.28 9.17 -2.74
C SER A 23 -1.08 8.62 -3.94
N PHE A 24 -1.57 7.38 -3.83
CA PHE A 24 -2.17 6.58 -4.91
C PHE A 24 -2.96 7.38 -5.96
N TYR A 25 -4.02 8.10 -5.57
CA TYR A 25 -4.85 8.84 -6.53
C TYR A 25 -4.09 9.94 -7.28
N CYS A 26 -3.21 10.69 -6.60
CA CYS A 26 -2.37 11.71 -7.24
C CYS A 26 -1.35 11.07 -8.20
N SER A 27 -0.79 9.92 -7.85
CA SER A 27 0.16 9.19 -8.68
C SER A 27 -0.50 8.61 -9.93
N CYS A 28 -1.72 8.08 -9.81
CA CYS A 28 -2.53 7.66 -10.94
C CYS A 28 -2.83 8.82 -11.89
N GLU A 29 -3.23 9.99 -11.37
CA GLU A 29 -3.52 11.17 -12.20
C GLU A 29 -2.29 11.61 -13.00
N ARG A 30 -1.09 11.63 -12.40
CA ARG A 30 0.15 12.00 -13.10
C ARG A 30 0.52 11.08 -14.27
N ILE A 31 0.11 9.82 -14.24
CA ILE A 31 0.33 8.89 -15.36
C ILE A 31 -0.46 9.36 -16.60
N PHE A 32 -1.70 9.80 -16.41
CA PHE A 32 -2.57 10.27 -17.48
C PHE A 32 -2.43 11.78 -17.77
N ARG A 33 -1.83 12.52 -16.84
CA ARG A 33 -1.51 13.95 -16.93
C ARG A 33 -0.03 14.21 -16.64
N PRO A 34 0.88 13.90 -17.59
CA PRO A 34 2.32 14.07 -17.41
C PRO A 34 2.73 15.51 -17.10
N ASP A 35 1.92 16.49 -17.52
CA ASP A 35 2.11 17.91 -17.20
C ASP A 35 2.04 18.22 -15.69
N LEU A 36 1.55 17.29 -14.87
CA LEU A 36 1.47 17.41 -13.41
C LEU A 36 2.69 16.83 -12.66
N ALA A 37 3.71 16.30 -13.36
CA ALA A 37 4.86 15.62 -12.75
C ALA A 37 5.59 16.46 -11.69
N HIS A 38 5.70 17.77 -11.92
CA HIS A 38 6.39 18.71 -11.02
C HIS A 38 5.43 19.72 -10.38
N ARG A 39 4.13 19.40 -10.37
CA ARG A 39 3.09 20.24 -9.81
C ARG A 39 2.55 19.64 -8.52
N PRO A 40 2.27 20.45 -7.49
CA PRO A 40 1.47 20.01 -6.35
C PRO A 40 0.10 19.52 -6.84
N VAL A 41 -0.32 18.34 -6.41
CA VAL A 41 -1.60 17.73 -6.76
C VAL A 41 -2.30 17.29 -5.49
N VAL A 42 -3.56 17.69 -5.34
CA VAL A 42 -4.48 17.19 -4.33
C VAL A 42 -5.67 16.57 -5.03
N VAL A 43 -6.12 15.41 -4.55
CA VAL A 43 -7.35 14.77 -5.00
C VAL A 43 -8.36 14.94 -3.88
N LEU A 44 -9.48 15.58 -4.18
CA LEU A 44 -10.54 15.85 -3.22
C LEU A 44 -11.77 15.00 -3.51
N SER A 45 -12.46 14.62 -2.44
CA SER A 45 -13.80 14.08 -2.46
C SER A 45 -14.83 15.20 -2.31
N ASN A 46 -16.08 14.90 -2.67
CA ASN A 46 -17.19 15.83 -2.48
C ASN A 46 -17.40 16.25 -1.01
N ASN A 47 -16.90 15.47 -0.04
CA ASN A 47 -17.08 15.76 1.37
C ASN A 47 -16.04 16.75 1.92
N ASP A 48 -14.94 16.95 1.21
CA ASP A 48 -13.80 17.75 1.69
C ASP A 48 -14.14 19.25 1.74
N LEU A 49 -15.21 19.67 1.06
CA LEU A 49 -15.68 21.07 1.02
C LEU A 49 -16.45 21.50 2.28
N ARG A 50 -16.76 20.60 3.21
CA ARG A 50 -17.65 20.89 4.35
C ARG A 50 -16.98 21.59 5.54
N GLY A 51 -15.72 22.01 5.43
CA GLY A 51 -14.92 22.56 6.54
C GLY A 51 -14.79 24.09 6.63
N GLY A 52 -15.38 24.85 5.71
CA GLY A 52 -15.32 26.31 5.74
C GLY A 52 -16.59 26.94 6.31
N ASN A 53 -16.54 27.44 7.55
CA ASN A 53 -17.60 28.17 8.26
C ASN A 53 -18.80 27.36 8.77
N ARG A 54 -18.56 26.44 9.69
CA ARG A 54 -19.51 26.19 10.80
C ARG A 54 -18.86 26.58 12.11
#